data_AF-A0A401R608-F1
#
_entry.id   AF-A0A401R608-F1
#
_cell.length_a   1.000
_cell.length_b   1.000
_cell.length_c   1.000
_cell.angle_alpha   90.00
_cell.angle_beta   90.00
_cell.angle_gamma   90.00
#
_symmetry.space_group_name_H-M   'P 1'
#
loop_
_entity.id
_entity.type
_entity.pdbx_description
1 polymer ?
#
loop_
_entity_poly.entity_id
_entity_poly.type
_entity_poly.pdbx_seq_one_letter_code
_entity_poly.pdbx_strand_id
1 'polypeptide(L)' 'MRFVEHQAVLDTTRGRVGRITTINGDCLVITRPGHAPWDALTSWCTNATLAERQELEREEHQEQEVPAA' A
#
# COMPACT_ATOMS: atom_id res chain seq x y z
N MET A 1 -13.18 8.43 -7.52
CA MET A 1 -12.72 7.03 -7.39
C MET A 1 -12.98 6.62 -5.95
N ARG A 2 -13.43 5.39 -5.68
CA ARG A 2 -13.69 4.91 -4.31
C ARG A 2 -12.65 3.86 -3.95
N PHE A 3 -11.92 4.09 -2.87
CA PHE A 3 -10.94 3.15 -2.33
C PHE A 3 -11.60 2.17 -1.35
N VAL A 4 -10.98 1.01 -1.18
CA VAL A 4 -11.38 0.00 -0.20
C VAL A 4 -10.15 -0.47 0.60
N GLU A 5 -10.38 -0.95 1.82
CA GLU A 5 -9.30 -1.54 2.62
C GLU A 5 -8.71 -2.77 1.92
N HIS A 6 -7.44 -3.05 2.21
CA HIS A 6 -6.60 -4.07 1.57
C HIS A 6 -6.34 -3.85 0.08
N GLN A 7 -6.83 -2.76 -0.52
CA GLN A 7 -6.49 -2.40 -1.89
C GLN A 7 -5.05 -1.90 -1.99
N ALA A 8 -4.35 -2.34 -3.04
CA ALA A 8 -3.03 -1.80 -3.39
C ALA A 8 -3.16 -0.53 -4.24
N VAL A 9 -2.42 0.51 -3.86
CA VAL A 9 -2.46 1.84 -4.46
C VAL A 9 -1.06 2.42 -4.66
N LEU A 10 -0.91 3.26 -5.66
CA LEU A 10 0.26 4.10 -5.88
C LEU A 10 0.00 5.48 -5.30
N ASP A 11 0.79 5.89 -4.31
CA ASP A 11 0.91 7.28 -3.86
C ASP A 11 1.79 8.04 -4.88
N THR A 12 1.16 8.90 -5.68
CA THR A 12 1.84 9.65 -6.75
C THR A 12 2.74 10.76 -6.23
N THR A 13 2.57 11.20 -4.97
CA THR A 13 3.44 12.23 -4.37
C THR A 13 4.76 11.64 -3.89
N ARG A 14 4.74 10.37 -3.46
CA ARG A 14 5.92 9.65 -2.99
C ARG A 14 6.51 8.72 -4.04
N GLY A 15 5.77 8.41 -5.11
CA GLY A 15 6.16 7.42 -6.11
C GLY A 15 6.24 6.01 -5.52
N ARG A 16 5.37 5.69 -4.56
CA ARG A 16 5.44 4.43 -3.79
C ARG A 16 4.10 3.69 -3.83
N VAL A 17 4.20 2.39 -4.03
CA VAL A 17 3.06 1.47 -3.95
C VAL A 17 2.96 0.93 -2.53
N GLY A 18 1.75 0.76 -2.02
CA GLY A 18 1.48 0.10 -0.76
C GLY A 18 0.02 -0.36 -0.65
N ARG A 19 -0.32 -0.99 0.47
CA ARG A 19 -1.65 -1.53 0.76
C ARG A 19 -2.40 -0.64 1.74
N ILE A 20 -3.64 -0.32 1.43
CA ILE A 20 -4.51 0.43 2.33
C ILE A 20 -4.87 -0.44 3.53
N THR A 21 -4.62 0.03 4.75
CA THR A 21 -5.03 -0.63 5.98
C THR A 21 -6.19 0.06 6.68
N THR A 22 -6.35 1.37 6.47
CA THR A 22 -7.46 2.15 7.06
C THR A 22 -7.85 3.31 6.15
N ILE A 23 -9.15 3.63 6.12
CA ILE A 23 -9.70 4.76 5.37
C ILE A 23 -10.39 5.73 6.34
N ASN A 24 -9.81 6.93 6.49
CA ASN A 24 -10.28 8.01 7.37
C ASN A 24 -10.79 9.19 6.52
N GLY A 25 -11.98 9.03 5.93
CA GLY A 25 -12.54 10.02 5.00
C GLY A 25 -11.66 10.15 3.75
N ASP A 26 -11.03 11.31 3.57
CA ASP A 26 -10.11 11.59 2.46
C ASP A 26 -8.66 11.19 2.73
N CYS A 27 -8.34 10.68 3.92
CA CYS A 27 -7.02 10.20 4.28
C CYS A 27 -6.97 8.66 4.26
N LEU A 28 -5.95 8.10 3.62
CA LEU A 28 -5.65 6.68 3.56
C LEU A 28 -4.42 6.38 4.40
N VAL A 29 -4.49 5.35 5.25
CA VAL A 29 -3.31 4.78 5.90
C VAL A 29 -2.81 3.64 5.03
N ILE A 30 -1.56 3.72 4.58
CA ILE A 30 -0.94 2.80 3.64
C ILE A 30 0.27 2.14 4.31
N THR A 31 0.44 0.84 4.10
CA THR A 31 1.59 0.06 4.56
C THR A 31 2.34 -0.58 3.40
N ARG A 32 3.62 -0.86 3.61
CA ARG A 32 4.44 -1.68 2.72
C ARG A 32 5.47 -2.41 3.57
N PRO A 33 5.76 -3.69 3.27
CA PRO A 33 6.90 -4.41 3.80
C PRO A 33 8.18 -3.57 3.91
N GLY A 34 8.88 -3.66 5.04
CA GLY A 34 10.13 -2.93 5.30
C GLY A 34 9.99 -1.41 5.44
N HIS A 35 8.78 -0.85 5.45
CA HIS A 35 8.54 0.58 5.58
C HIS A 35 7.55 0.91 6.70
N ALA A 36 7.81 2.00 7.41
CA ALA A 36 6.82 2.55 8.34
C ALA A 36 5.53 2.91 7.59
N PRO A 37 4.34 2.67 8.17
CA PRO A 37 3.07 3.11 7.60
C PRO A 37 3.07 4.61 7.32
N TRP A 38 2.29 5.04 6.33
CA TRP A 38 2.16 6.45 6.02
C TRP A 38 0.74 6.85 5.61
N ASP A 39 0.45 8.12 5.85
CA ASP A 39 -0.79 8.75 5.43
C ASP A 39 -0.65 9.35 4.02
N ALA A 40 -1.70 9.19 3.21
CA ALA A 40 -1.82 9.82 1.90
C ALA A 40 -3.26 10.27 1.64
N LEU A 41 -3.45 11.40 0.95
CA LEU A 41 -4.78 11.82 0.53
C LEU A 41 -5.29 10.95 -0.63
N THR A 42 -6.60 10.73 -0.67
CA THR A 42 -7.27 10.01 -1.78
C THR A 42 -6.98 10.65 -3.14
N SER A 43 -6.79 11.97 -3.19
CA SER A 43 -6.44 12.72 -4.40
C SER A 43 -4.99 12.52 -4.88
N TRP A 44 -4.13 11.95 -4.04
CA TRP A 44 -2.74 11.60 -4.36
C TRP A 44 -2.57 10.12 -4.71
N CYS A 45 -3.65 9.36 -4.65
CA CYS A 45 -3.61 7.92 -4.82
C CYS A 45 -4.28 7.49 -6.11
N THR A 46 -3.69 6.48 -6.76
CA THR A 46 -4.29 5.80 -7.92
C THR A 46 -4.22 4.30 -7.70
N ASN A 47 -5.02 3.54 -8.45
CA ASN A 47 -4.95 2.08 -8.42
C ASN A 47 -3.57 1.62 -8.86
N ALA A 48 -2.92 0.77 -8.06
CA ALA A 48 -1.69 0.12 -8.49
C ALA A 48 -1.96 -0.73 -9.75
N THR A 49 -1.03 -0.71 -10.68
CA THR A 49 -1.04 -1.57 -11.87
C THR A 49 -0.93 -3.04 -11.48
N LEU A 50 -1.24 -3.96 -12.40
CA LEU A 50 -1.08 -5.39 -12.13
C LEU A 50 0.35 -5.76 -11.70
N ALA A 51 1.36 -5.18 -12.36
CA ALA A 51 2.76 -5.45 -12.06
C ALA A 51 3.15 -4.96 -10.65
N GLU A 52 2.78 -3.73 -10.31
CA GLU A 52 3.03 -3.15 -8.98
C GLU A 52 2.35 -3.94 -7.85
N ARG A 53 1.13 -4.44 -8.10
CA ARG A 53 0.42 -5.30 -7.13
C ARG A 53 1.15 -6.62 -6.90
N GLN A 54 1.58 -7.26 -7.99
CA GLN A 54 2.31 -8.53 -7.90
C GLN A 54 3.67 -8.35 -7.21
N GLU A 55 4.34 -7.22 -7.40
CA GLU A 55 5.57 -6.89 -6.70
C GLU A 55 5.33 -6.73 -5.20
N LEU A 56 4.32 -5.94 -4.81
CA LEU A 56 3.94 -5.77 -3.41
C LEU A 56 3.57 -7.11 -2.75
N GLU A 57 2.79 -7.96 -3.42
CA GLU A 57 2.41 -9.28 -2.91
C GLU A 57 3.61 -10.20 -2.70
N ARG A 58 4.65 -10.12 -3.56
CA ARG A 58 5.90 -10.88 -3.39
C ARG A 58 6.68 -10.41 -2.16
N GLU A 59 6.76 -9.10 -1.95
CA GLU A 59 7.40 -8.53 -0.76
C GLU A 59 6.66 -8.95 0.52
N GLU A 60 5.32 -8.89 0.50
CA GLU A 60 4.48 -9.29 1.64
C GLU A 60 4.64 -10.77 1.97
N HIS A 61 4.80 -11.64 0.97
CA HIS A 61 5.02 -13.06 1.19
C HIS A 61 6.43 -13.35 1.73
N GLN A 62 7.46 -12.65 1.22
CA GLN A 62 8.82 -12.81 1.71
C GLN A 62 8.98 -12.38 3.18
N GLU A 63 8.35 -11.28 3.62
CA GLU A 63 8.38 -10.88 5.03
C GLU A 63 7.68 -11.87 5.95
N GLN A 64 6.62 -12.54 5.49
CA GLN A 64 5.92 -13.56 6.27
C GLN A 64 6.75 -14.84 6.44
N GLU A 65 7.68 -15.11 5.53
CA GLU A 65 8.54 -16.30 5.56
C GLU A 65 9.82 -16.12 6.41
N VAL A 66 10.15 -14.90 6.88
CA VAL A 66 11.29 -14.69 7.79
C VAL A 66 10.86 -15.03 9.22
N PRO A 67 11.37 -16.12 9.84
CA PRO A 67 11.03 -16.43 11.22
C PRO A 67 11.62 -15.35 12.12
N ALA A 68 10.79 -14.80 13.02
CA ALA A 68 11.29 -14.03 14.15
C ALA A 68 12.24 -14.92 14.95
N ALA A 69 13.54 -14.61 14.86
CA ALA A 69 14.61 -15.30 15.59
C ALA A 69 14.66 -14.87 17.07
#